data_AF-A0AA49GHG9-F1
#
_entry.id   AF-A0AA49GHG9-F1
#
_cell.length_a   1.000
_cell.length_b   1.000
_cell.length_c   1.000
_cell.angle_alpha   90.00
_cell.angle_beta   90.00
_cell.angle_gamma   90.00
#
_symmetry.space_group_name_H-M   'P 1'
#
loop_
_entity.id
_entity.type
_entity.pdbx_description
1 polymer ?
#
loop_
_entity_poly.entity_id
_entity_poly.type
_entity_poly.pdbx_seq_one_letter_code
_entity_poly.pdbx_strand_id
1 'polypeptide(L)'
;MQTLKDDLLDHICCFIEHELEEGASFEAAYALAWQQVCPNGLQEIQEETIDLLNSNRIIAMKKIMFAIGLVSSIGISIGWLFTLMHWPGGGALFTYSFLGFAFLFLPMLAFDRYKIGIGKEPSEKLRTILGFSSALIIGFSVAFKMLHLQGASVMLITGIFLFTFGFLPFLFFRMYKNATS
;
A
#
# COMPACT_ATOMS: atom_id res chain seq x y z
N MET A 1 28.46 3.13 1.96
CA MET A 1 28.34 4.28 2.87
C MET A 1 29.53 5.24 2.75
N GLN A 2 30.71 4.78 2.32
CA GLN A 2 31.88 5.66 2.06
C GLN A 2 31.62 6.67 0.92
N THR A 3 30.97 6.27 -0.17
CA THR A 3 30.78 7.12 -1.36
C THR A 3 30.01 8.43 -1.11
N LEU A 4 28.88 8.40 -0.40
CA LEU A 4 28.07 9.60 -0.20
C LEU A 4 28.75 10.67 0.68
N LYS A 5 29.47 10.22 1.72
CA LYS A 5 30.22 11.13 2.59
C LYS A 5 31.34 11.81 1.80
N ASP A 6 32.05 11.04 0.99
CA ASP A 6 33.16 11.53 0.19
C ASP A 6 32.65 12.48 -0.92
N ASP A 7 31.52 12.16 -1.58
CA ASP A 7 30.86 13.04 -2.55
C ASP A 7 30.38 14.36 -1.91
N LEU A 8 29.80 14.32 -0.70
CA LEU A 8 29.40 15.52 0.04
C LEU A 8 30.60 16.39 0.41
N LEU A 9 31.70 15.78 0.84
CA LEU A 9 32.90 16.49 1.23
C LEU A 9 33.57 17.14 0.02
N ASP A 10 33.63 16.44 -1.11
CA ASP A 10 34.14 16.96 -2.37
C ASP A 10 33.30 18.15 -2.87
N HIS A 11 31.96 18.04 -2.77
CA HIS A 11 31.05 19.12 -3.14
C HIS A 11 31.20 20.37 -2.26
N ILE A 12 31.34 20.19 -0.94
CA ILE A 12 31.60 21.29 0.01
C ILE A 12 32.94 21.96 -0.29
N CYS A 13 33.99 21.17 -0.55
CA CYS A 13 35.32 21.69 -0.86
C CYS A 13 35.32 22.50 -2.17
N CYS A 14 34.73 21.96 -3.26
CA CYS A 14 34.62 22.68 -4.53
C CYS A 14 33.85 24.01 -4.38
N PHE A 15 32.79 24.02 -3.57
CA PHE A 15 32.01 25.25 -3.33
C PHE A 15 32.84 26.30 -2.58
N ILE A 16 33.57 25.89 -1.54
CA ILE A 16 34.45 26.79 -0.78
C ILE A 16 35.57 27.35 -1.66
N GLU A 17 36.18 26.51 -2.50
CA GLU A 17 37.21 26.94 -3.46
C GLU A 17 36.66 27.99 -4.43
N HIS A 18 35.45 27.81 -4.94
CA HIS A 18 34.80 28.76 -5.83
C HIS A 18 34.54 30.12 -5.16
N GLU A 19 33.98 30.13 -3.96
CA GLU A 19 33.70 31.38 -3.21
C GLU A 19 34.98 32.11 -2.78
N LEU A 20 36.06 31.36 -2.50
CA LEU A 20 37.39 31.93 -2.23
C LEU A 20 37.99 32.60 -3.48
N GLU A 21 37.81 32.02 -4.67
CA GLU A 21 38.23 32.61 -5.95
C GLU A 21 37.48 33.91 -6.27
N GLU A 22 36.21 34.02 -5.88
CA GLU A 22 35.41 35.25 -6.00
C GLU A 22 35.75 36.31 -4.93
N GLY A 23 36.64 35.98 -3.99
CA GLY A 23 37.18 36.91 -3.00
C GLY A 23 36.44 36.94 -1.66
N ALA A 24 35.59 35.95 -1.36
CA ALA A 24 34.95 35.80 -0.05
C ALA A 24 35.96 35.33 1.01
N SER A 25 35.70 35.62 2.29
CA SER A 25 36.49 35.04 3.38
C SER A 25 36.13 33.57 3.58
N PHE A 26 37.10 32.76 4.03
CA PHE A 26 36.89 31.32 4.28
C PHE A 26 35.70 31.06 5.21
N GLU A 27 35.53 31.86 6.28
CA GLU A 27 34.40 31.71 7.20
C GLU A 27 33.05 32.03 6.57
N ALA A 28 32.99 33.01 5.65
CA ALA A 28 31.77 33.32 4.90
C ALA A 28 31.45 32.21 3.90
N ALA A 29 32.45 31.76 3.13
CA ALA A 29 32.32 30.67 2.17
C ALA A 29 31.89 29.35 2.84
N TYR A 30 32.47 29.01 4.00
CA TYR A 30 32.11 27.83 4.77
C TYR A 30 30.68 27.87 5.30
N ALA A 31 30.24 29.02 5.83
CA ALA A 31 28.88 29.20 6.33
C ALA A 31 27.84 29.05 5.20
N LEU A 32 28.13 29.61 4.02
CA LEU A 32 27.29 29.48 2.82
C LEU A 32 27.25 28.03 2.31
N ALA A 33 28.40 27.37 2.21
CA ALA A 33 28.50 25.97 1.80
C ALA A 33 27.66 25.05 2.71
N TRP A 34 27.75 25.26 4.02
CA TRP A 34 27.01 24.48 5.01
C TRP A 34 25.49 24.67 4.87
N GLN A 35 25.04 25.91 4.67
CA GLN A 35 23.62 26.23 4.49
C GLN A 35 23.05 25.68 3.18
N GLN A 36 23.87 25.65 2.12
CA GLN A 36 23.46 25.17 0.80
C GLN A 36 23.42 23.64 0.72
N VAL A 37 24.35 22.95 1.38
CA VAL A 37 24.42 21.48 1.38
C VAL A 37 23.49 20.86 2.42
N CYS A 38 23.27 21.51 3.56
CA CYS A 38 22.47 20.98 4.67
C CYS A 38 21.46 22.02 5.21
N PRO A 39 20.47 22.49 4.42
CA PRO A 39 19.54 23.53 4.85
C PRO A 39 18.73 23.15 6.10
N ASN A 40 18.38 21.87 6.27
CA ASN A 40 17.73 21.34 7.47
C ASN A 40 18.60 20.32 8.25
N GLY A 41 19.90 20.25 7.93
CA GLY A 41 20.86 19.34 8.55
C GLY A 41 21.06 18.00 7.83
N LEU A 42 22.08 17.25 8.25
CA LEU A 42 22.50 15.97 7.66
C LEU A 42 21.48 14.84 7.83
N GLN A 43 20.55 14.98 8.79
CA GLN A 43 19.57 13.95 9.08
C GLN A 43 18.58 13.75 7.92
N GLU A 44 18.19 14.83 7.24
CA GLU A 44 17.32 14.77 6.05
C GLU A 44 17.97 13.95 4.93
N ILE A 45 19.24 14.21 4.63
CA ILE A 45 20.01 13.49 3.60
C ILE A 45 20.12 11.99 3.94
N GLN A 46 20.30 11.67 5.22
CA GLN A 46 20.36 10.29 5.68
C GLN A 46 19.00 9.59 5.55
N GLU A 47 17.91 10.27 5.89
CA GLU A 47 16.54 9.75 5.74
C GLU A 47 16.20 9.52 4.27
N GLU A 48 16.47 10.48 3.38
CA GLU A 48 16.29 10.33 1.93
C GLU A 48 17.12 9.18 1.36
N THR A 49 18.37 9.02 1.80
CA THR A 49 19.24 7.93 1.35
C THR A 49 18.68 6.57 1.77
N ILE A 50 18.20 6.44 3.02
CA ILE A 50 17.58 5.21 3.52
C ILE A 50 16.29 4.89 2.74
N ASP A 51 15.51 5.92 2.42
CA ASP A 51 14.29 5.77 1.63
C ASP A 51 14.58 5.36 0.19
N LEU A 52 15.57 5.98 -0.46
CA LEU A 52 16.03 5.60 -1.80
C LEU A 52 16.60 4.18 -1.82
N LEU A 53 17.39 3.79 -0.81
CA LEU A 53 17.96 2.45 -0.70
C LEU A 53 16.87 1.37 -0.55
N ASN A 54 15.79 1.69 0.16
CA ASN A 54 14.64 0.79 0.33
C ASN A 54 13.58 0.94 -0.76
N SER A 55 13.61 1.99 -1.57
CA SER A 55 12.59 2.31 -2.59
C SER A 55 12.41 1.17 -3.58
N ASN A 56 13.50 0.61 -4.10
CA ASN A 56 13.46 -0.51 -5.05
C ASN A 56 12.81 -1.76 -4.46
N ARG A 57 13.06 -2.07 -3.18
CA ARG A 57 12.41 -3.19 -2.49
C ARG A 57 10.92 -2.93 -2.28
N ILE A 58 10.55 -1.72 -1.87
CA ILE A 58 9.15 -1.34 -1.68
C ILE A 58 8.39 -1.37 -3.02
N ILE A 59 8.99 -0.87 -4.10
CA ILE A 59 8.42 -0.92 -5.46
C ILE A 59 8.27 -2.37 -5.92
N ALA A 60 9.27 -3.22 -5.70
CA ALA A 60 9.21 -4.64 -6.04
C ALA A 60 8.08 -5.35 -5.28
N MET A 61 7.94 -5.12 -3.97
CA MET A 61 6.84 -5.68 -3.16
C MET A 61 5.47 -5.24 -3.69
N LYS A 62 5.32 -3.96 -4.06
CA LYS A 62 4.07 -3.44 -4.65
C LYS A 62 3.77 -4.11 -5.99
N LYS A 63 4.76 -4.28 -6.86
CA LYS A 63 4.60 -4.98 -8.16
C LYS A 63 4.16 -6.42 -7.95
N ILE A 64 4.78 -7.14 -7.01
CA ILE A 64 4.41 -8.52 -6.66
C ILE A 64 2.98 -8.57 -6.11
N MET A 65 2.61 -7.65 -5.21
CA MET A 65 1.25 -7.55 -4.67
C MET A 65 0.21 -7.37 -5.78
N PHE A 66 0.45 -6.46 -6.73
CA PHE A 66 -0.43 -6.27 -7.88
C PHE A 66 -0.50 -7.50 -8.78
N ALA A 67 0.63 -8.16 -9.05
CA ALA A 67 0.65 -9.38 -9.85
C ALA A 67 -0.15 -10.52 -9.20
N ILE A 68 0.05 -10.78 -7.91
CA ILE A 68 -0.69 -11.79 -7.15
C ILE A 68 -2.19 -11.45 -7.15
N GLY A 69 -2.55 -10.19 -6.85
CA GLY A 69 -3.93 -9.74 -6.86
C GLY A 69 -4.62 -9.93 -8.21
N LEU A 70 -3.92 -9.63 -9.31
CA LEU A 70 -4.43 -9.82 -10.67
C LEU A 70 -4.60 -11.30 -11.01
N VAL A 71 -3.60 -12.13 -10.75
CA VAL A 71 -3.67 -13.58 -11.01
C VAL A 71 -4.79 -14.23 -10.20
N SER A 72 -4.92 -13.88 -8.91
CA SER A 72 -5.99 -14.38 -8.06
C SER A 72 -7.38 -13.90 -8.54
N SER A 73 -7.54 -12.64 -8.94
CA SER A 73 -8.80 -12.12 -9.46
C SER A 73 -9.24 -12.82 -10.75
N ILE A 74 -8.29 -13.05 -11.66
CA ILE A 74 -8.52 -13.82 -12.89
C ILE A 74 -8.91 -15.27 -12.54
N GLY A 75 -8.19 -15.91 -11.61
CA GLY A 75 -8.48 -17.27 -11.16
C GLY A 75 -9.88 -17.41 -10.54
N ILE A 76 -10.29 -16.44 -9.71
CA ILE A 76 -11.64 -16.37 -9.15
C ILE A 76 -12.69 -16.24 -10.26
N SER A 77 -12.46 -15.33 -11.21
CA SER A 77 -13.39 -15.08 -12.33
C SER A 77 -13.55 -16.31 -13.23
N ILE A 78 -12.45 -16.99 -13.55
CA ILE A 78 -12.46 -18.23 -14.35
C ILE A 78 -13.11 -19.37 -13.57
N GLY A 79 -12.78 -19.54 -12.29
CA GLY A 79 -13.41 -20.55 -11.42
C GLY A 79 -14.92 -20.37 -11.31
N TRP A 80 -15.37 -19.11 -11.22
CA TRP A 80 -16.79 -18.77 -11.25
C TRP A 80 -17.43 -19.14 -12.59
N LEU A 81 -16.80 -18.76 -13.71
CA LEU A 81 -17.29 -19.06 -15.06
C LEU A 81 -17.41 -20.58 -15.29
N PHE A 82 -16.41 -21.35 -14.87
CA PHE A 82 -16.43 -22.81 -14.99
C PHE A 82 -17.56 -23.43 -14.18
N THR A 83 -17.84 -22.87 -13.01
CA THR A 83 -18.96 -23.32 -12.19
C THR A 83 -20.30 -23.03 -12.86
N LEU A 84 -20.48 -21.85 -13.46
CA LEU A 84 -21.68 -21.51 -14.22
C LEU A 84 -21.87 -22.40 -15.44
N MET A 85 -20.78 -22.73 -16.13
CA MET A 85 -20.79 -23.63 -17.29
C MET A 85 -20.89 -25.12 -16.92
N HIS A 86 -21.02 -25.44 -15.62
CA HIS A 86 -21.07 -26.81 -15.09
C HIS A 86 -19.86 -27.67 -15.50
N TRP A 87 -18.73 -27.04 -15.77
CA TRP A 87 -17.50 -27.73 -16.11
C TRP A 87 -16.85 -28.33 -14.87
N PRO A 88 -16.27 -29.54 -14.98
CA PRO A 88 -15.64 -30.20 -13.84
C PRO A 88 -14.51 -29.33 -13.28
N GLY A 89 -14.43 -29.24 -11.95
CA GLY A 89 -13.34 -28.54 -11.25
C GLY A 89 -13.53 -27.02 -11.07
N GLY A 90 -14.63 -26.41 -11.55
CA GLY A 90 -14.88 -24.97 -11.36
C GLY A 90 -14.91 -24.53 -9.89
N GLY A 91 -15.62 -25.26 -9.04
CA GLY A 91 -15.71 -24.97 -7.61
C GLY A 91 -14.36 -25.10 -6.88
N ALA A 92 -13.53 -26.07 -7.26
CA ALA A 92 -12.20 -26.24 -6.70
C ALA A 92 -11.28 -25.09 -7.09
N LEU A 93 -11.24 -24.73 -8.38
CA LEU A 93 -10.44 -23.61 -8.89
C LEU A 93 -10.84 -22.28 -8.23
N PHE A 94 -12.13 -22.04 -8.05
CA PHE A 94 -12.63 -20.87 -7.33
C PHE A 94 -12.12 -20.86 -5.88
N THR A 95 -12.23 -21.98 -5.18
CA THR A 95 -11.87 -22.08 -3.75
C THR A 95 -10.37 -21.86 -3.54
N TYR A 96 -9.51 -22.49 -4.35
CA TYR A 96 -8.06 -22.28 -4.29
C TYR A 96 -7.67 -20.84 -4.62
N SER A 97 -8.28 -20.26 -5.65
CA SER A 97 -8.02 -18.87 -6.05
C SER A 97 -8.46 -17.87 -4.97
N PHE A 98 -9.62 -18.12 -4.34
CA PHE A 98 -10.13 -17.31 -3.24
C PHE A 98 -9.27 -17.43 -1.99
N LEU A 99 -8.85 -18.64 -1.61
CA LEU A 99 -7.90 -18.84 -0.50
C LEU A 99 -6.58 -18.12 -0.78
N GLY A 100 -6.05 -18.24 -1.99
CA GLY A 100 -4.85 -17.51 -2.41
C GLY A 100 -5.02 -15.99 -2.28
N PHE A 101 -6.16 -15.46 -2.71
CA PHE A 101 -6.48 -14.04 -2.55
C PHE A 101 -6.56 -13.62 -1.06
N ALA A 102 -7.27 -14.39 -0.24
CA ALA A 102 -7.48 -14.08 1.17
C ALA A 102 -6.18 -14.19 2.00
N PHE A 103 -5.33 -15.18 1.73
CA PHE A 103 -4.12 -15.45 2.51
C PHE A 103 -2.83 -14.85 1.94
N LEU A 104 -2.75 -14.49 0.65
CA LEU A 104 -1.56 -13.87 0.07
C LEU A 104 -1.78 -12.37 -0.15
N PHE A 105 -2.80 -12.02 -0.93
CA PHE A 105 -3.02 -10.64 -1.34
C PHE A 105 -3.46 -9.76 -0.16
N LEU A 106 -4.38 -10.25 0.66
CA LEU A 106 -4.94 -9.48 1.77
C LEU A 106 -3.94 -9.11 2.87
N PRO A 107 -3.09 -10.02 3.40
CA PRO A 107 -2.07 -9.64 4.37
C PRO A 107 -1.03 -8.71 3.75
N MET A 108 -0.62 -8.93 2.50
CA MET A 108 0.34 -8.05 1.81
C MET A 108 -0.20 -6.63 1.66
N LEU A 109 -1.49 -6.51 1.34
CA LEU A 109 -2.20 -5.24 1.29
C LEU A 109 -2.36 -4.64 2.69
N ALA A 110 -2.64 -5.44 3.72
CA ALA A 110 -2.71 -4.96 5.10
C ALA A 110 -1.37 -4.39 5.58
N PHE A 111 -0.24 -5.03 5.25
CA PHE A 111 1.10 -4.51 5.55
C PHE A 111 1.39 -3.18 4.84
N ASP A 112 1.07 -3.07 3.55
CA ASP A 112 1.24 -1.82 2.78
C ASP A 112 0.35 -0.70 3.37
N ARG A 113 -0.91 -1.01 3.68
CA ARG A 113 -1.86 -0.06 4.29
C ARG A 113 -1.50 0.30 5.72
N TYR A 114 -0.91 -0.60 6.51
CA TYR A 114 -0.39 -0.30 7.84
C TYR A 114 0.77 0.70 7.74
N LYS A 115 1.72 0.46 6.83
CA LYS A 115 2.86 1.36 6.58
C LYS A 115 2.42 2.75 6.09
N ILE A 116 1.40 2.82 5.24
CA ILE A 116 0.86 4.08 4.69
C ILE A 116 -0.17 4.74 5.64
N GLY A 117 -0.74 3.98 6.57
CA GLY A 117 -1.86 4.39 7.42
C GLY A 117 -1.47 5.14 8.69
N ILE A 118 -0.18 5.26 9.01
CA ILE A 118 0.29 5.89 10.25
C ILE A 118 -0.17 7.36 10.36
N GLY A 119 -0.44 8.06 9.24
CA GLY A 119 -0.89 9.46 9.22
C GLY A 119 -2.35 9.73 8.81
N LYS A 120 -3.22 8.72 8.62
CA LYS A 120 -4.61 8.95 8.15
C LYS A 120 -5.63 9.06 9.28
N GLU A 121 -6.65 9.89 9.08
CA GLU A 121 -7.76 10.06 10.04
C GLU A 121 -8.39 8.72 10.45
N PRO A 122 -8.83 8.57 11.72
CA PRO A 122 -9.41 7.33 12.23
C PRO A 122 -10.64 6.87 11.42
N SER A 123 -11.39 7.82 10.87
CA SER A 123 -12.52 7.59 9.95
C SER A 123 -12.11 6.80 8.68
N GLU A 124 -10.95 7.09 8.09
CA GLU A 124 -10.45 6.40 6.90
C GLU A 124 -10.02 4.96 7.18
N LYS A 125 -9.40 4.75 8.35
CA LYS A 125 -8.99 3.43 8.81
C LYS A 125 -10.22 2.54 9.03
N LEU A 126 -11.25 3.08 9.69
CA LEU A 126 -12.49 2.37 9.95
C LEU A 126 -13.20 1.96 8.66
N ARG A 127 -13.31 2.86 7.68
CA ARG A 127 -13.87 2.54 6.35
C ARG A 127 -13.14 1.38 5.68
N THR A 128 -11.82 1.45 5.70
CA THR A 128 -10.96 0.42 5.08
C THR A 128 -11.19 -0.92 5.74
N ILE A 129 -11.18 -0.97 7.08
CA ILE A 129 -11.41 -2.20 7.85
C ILE A 129 -12.81 -2.77 7.63
N LEU A 130 -13.86 -1.94 7.67
CA LEU A 130 -15.24 -2.35 7.40
C LEU A 130 -15.42 -2.88 5.97
N GLY A 131 -14.82 -2.21 4.98
CA GLY A 131 -14.84 -2.65 3.58
C GLY A 131 -14.15 -4.00 3.39
N PHE A 132 -12.92 -4.16 3.90
CA PHE A 132 -12.18 -5.42 3.78
C PHE A 132 -12.85 -6.58 4.53
N SER A 133 -13.32 -6.34 5.74
CA SER A 133 -14.01 -7.36 6.55
C SER A 133 -15.31 -7.82 5.89
N SER A 134 -16.14 -6.90 5.39
CA SER A 134 -17.39 -7.24 4.70
C SER A 134 -17.14 -8.04 3.41
N ALA A 135 -16.17 -7.63 2.60
CA ALA A 135 -15.79 -8.34 1.39
C ALA A 135 -15.27 -9.76 1.67
N LEU A 136 -14.47 -9.93 2.74
CA LEU A 136 -14.00 -11.24 3.18
C LEU A 136 -15.15 -12.15 3.59
N ILE A 137 -16.07 -11.66 4.43
CA ILE A 137 -17.22 -12.44 4.91
C ILE A 137 -18.06 -12.90 3.71
N ILE A 138 -18.33 -12.01 2.75
CA ILE A 138 -19.07 -12.36 1.53
C ILE A 138 -18.30 -13.42 0.73
N GLY A 139 -16.99 -13.23 0.51
CA GLY A 139 -16.16 -14.18 -0.23
C GLY A 139 -16.13 -15.58 0.42
N PHE A 140 -15.99 -15.65 1.74
CA PHE A 140 -16.06 -16.92 2.48
C PHE A 140 -17.44 -17.57 2.37
N SER A 141 -18.51 -16.79 2.41
CA SER A 141 -19.87 -17.29 2.24
C SER A 141 -20.07 -17.94 0.87
N VAL A 142 -19.53 -17.32 -0.17
CA VAL A 142 -19.56 -17.85 -1.54
C VAL A 142 -18.75 -19.13 -1.65
N ALA A 143 -17.55 -19.18 -1.06
CA ALA A 143 -16.73 -20.39 -1.03
C ALA A 143 -17.45 -21.54 -0.28
N PHE A 144 -18.10 -21.26 0.85
CA PHE A 144 -18.86 -22.27 1.59
C PHE A 144 -20.05 -22.79 0.78
N LYS A 145 -20.72 -21.91 0.03
CA LYS A 145 -21.83 -22.31 -0.86
C LYS A 145 -21.35 -23.25 -1.96
N MET A 146 -20.16 -23.00 -2.52
CA MET A 146 -19.54 -23.85 -3.54
C MET A 146 -19.07 -25.21 -2.98
N LEU A 147 -18.66 -25.25 -1.72
CA LEU A 147 -18.25 -26.48 -1.03
C LEU A 147 -19.42 -27.26 -0.40
N HIS A 148 -20.68 -26.84 -0.64
CA HIS A 148 -21.87 -27.39 0.00
C HIS A 148 -21.82 -27.42 1.54
N LEU A 149 -21.05 -26.51 2.14
CA LEU A 149 -20.93 -26.38 3.59
C LEU A 149 -22.19 -25.73 4.18
N GLN A 150 -22.62 -26.24 5.34
CA GLN A 150 -23.77 -25.71 6.07
C GLN A 150 -23.47 -24.28 6.59
N GLY A 151 -24.47 -23.41 6.60
CA GLY A 151 -24.35 -22.03 7.10
C GLY A 151 -23.94 -20.97 6.06
N ALA A 152 -23.63 -21.36 4.81
CA ALA A 152 -23.24 -20.42 3.74
C ALA A 152 -24.27 -19.29 3.51
N SER A 153 -25.56 -19.62 3.51
CA SER A 153 -26.63 -18.63 3.30
C SER A 153 -26.71 -17.61 4.43
N VAL A 154 -26.48 -18.03 5.68
CA VAL A 154 -26.55 -17.14 6.86
C VAL A 154 -25.36 -16.18 6.87
N MET A 155 -24.14 -16.68 6.57
CA MET A 155 -22.97 -15.81 6.44
C MET A 155 -23.13 -14.82 5.29
N LEU A 156 -23.72 -15.23 4.17
CA LEU A 156 -23.93 -14.36 3.01
C LEU A 156 -24.88 -13.19 3.34
N ILE A 157 -26.01 -13.49 3.99
CA ILE A 157 -26.96 -12.47 4.44
C ILE A 157 -26.29 -11.49 5.41
N THR A 158 -25.52 -12.01 6.37
CA THR A 158 -24.80 -11.20 7.36
C THR A 158 -23.75 -10.30 6.71
N GLY A 159 -22.98 -10.83 5.75
CA GLY A 159 -21.97 -10.09 5.01
C GLY A 159 -22.56 -8.97 4.15
N ILE A 160 -23.65 -9.26 3.43
CA ILE A 160 -24.38 -8.25 2.64
C ILE A 160 -24.95 -7.17 3.56
N PHE A 161 -25.55 -7.55 4.69
CA PHE A 161 -26.07 -6.59 5.65
C PHE A 161 -24.98 -5.63 6.16
N LEU A 162 -23.81 -6.16 6.52
CA LEU A 162 -22.67 -5.37 7.00
C LEU A 162 -22.10 -4.46 5.90
N PHE A 163 -22.07 -4.92 4.65
CA PHE A 163 -21.66 -4.10 3.51
C PHE A 163 -22.66 -2.97 3.25
N THR A 164 -23.96 -3.28 3.17
CA THR A 164 -25.01 -2.32 2.81
C THR A 164 -25.28 -1.29 3.91
N PHE A 165 -25.29 -1.69 5.18
CA PHE A 165 -25.60 -0.77 6.29
C PHE A 165 -24.36 -0.27 7.04
N GLY A 166 -23.22 -0.96 6.95
CA GLY A 166 -21.97 -0.52 7.58
C GLY A 166 -21.11 0.31 6.63
N PHE A 167 -20.66 -0.30 5.53
CA PHE A 167 -19.70 0.32 4.61
C PHE A 167 -20.33 1.41 3.74
N LEU A 168 -21.48 1.13 3.12
CA LEU A 168 -22.12 2.01 2.14
C LEU A 168 -22.51 3.39 2.73
N PRO A 169 -23.21 3.48 3.88
CA PRO A 169 -23.64 4.76 4.43
C PRO A 169 -22.46 5.63 4.84
N PHE A 170 -21.41 5.01 5.38
CA PHE A 170 -20.18 5.69 5.73
C PHE A 170 -19.45 6.25 4.50
N LEU A 171 -19.46 5.51 3.38
CA LEU A 171 -18.88 5.95 2.12
C LEU A 171 -19.64 7.16 1.54
N PHE A 172 -20.98 7.09 1.47
CA PHE A 172 -21.81 8.16 0.91
C PHE A 172 -21.79 9.43 1.77
N PHE A 173 -21.91 9.30 3.09
CA PHE A 173 -21.88 10.45 4.00
C PHE A 173 -20.58 11.26 3.86
N ARG A 174 -19.46 10.56 3.65
CA ARG A 174 -18.17 11.19 3.45
C ARG A 174 -18.02 11.81 2.07
N MET A 175 -18.47 11.12 1.01
CA MET A 175 -18.49 11.71 -0.34
C MET A 175 -19.29 13.01 -0.35
N TYR A 176 -20.43 13.04 0.35
CA TYR A 176 -21.23 14.24 0.52
C TYR A 176 -20.45 15.35 1.25
N LYS A 177 -19.86 15.05 2.41
CA LYS A 177 -19.06 16.04 3.18
C LYS A 177 -17.88 16.61 2.38
N ASN A 178 -17.18 15.77 1.62
CA ASN A 178 -16.05 16.18 0.79
C ASN A 178 -16.48 17.00 -0.45
N ALA A 179 -17.73 16.88 -0.91
CA ALA A 179 -18.24 17.64 -2.04
C ALA A 179 -18.80 19.01 -1.63
N THR A 180 -19.16 19.18 -0.36
CA THR A 180 -19.70 20.43 0.21
C THR A 180 -18.69 21.26 1.00
N SER A 181 -17.45 20.77 1.17
CA SER A 181 -16.33 21.47 1.83
C SER A 181 -15.26 21.82 0.81
#